data_AF-F4PBQ0-F1
#
_entry.id   AF-F4PBQ0-F1
#
_cell.length_a   1.000
_cell.length_b   1.000
_cell.length_c   1.000
_cell.angle_alpha   90.00
_cell.angle_beta   90.00
_cell.angle_gamma   90.00
#
_symmetry.space_group_name_H-M   'P 1'
#
loop_
_entity.id
_entity.type
_entity.pdbx_description
1 polymer ?
#
loop_
_entity_poly.entity_id
_entity_poly.type
_entity_poly.pdbx_seq_one_letter_code
_entity_poly.pdbx_strand_id
1 'polypeptide(L)'
;MKLAVTVLASILFACSVTTATPVNPSATTSAESSISTVTPSAQTIPSIDFSKLSNKDMGLIRKYAKMKKGYGDAEKTHNSLQLKRLSQQELVKRLIKEYEKLMSEFQNSKNRSKYSKKLEELKQELEQEQKTLYELTKKQRNFGFFGFNWRFGKIELQLIKRLFGKNLYQTASYYMELLESNSEFVELVNRLGSSTSSKQLGSQQGFTSGTQSSQHYESPSSSSETSAIQPTQTSSST
;
A
#
# COMPACT_ATOMS: atom_id res chain seq x y z
N MET A 1 -5.47 -33.95 33.33
CA MET A 1 -6.39 -33.68 32.19
C MET A 1 -6.30 -34.84 31.19
N LYS A 2 -7.36 -35.62 30.97
CA LYS A 2 -7.40 -36.77 30.03
C LYS A 2 -8.78 -36.97 29.35
N LEU A 3 -9.43 -35.88 28.91
CA LEU A 3 -10.79 -35.93 28.33
C LEU A 3 -10.99 -35.18 27.00
N ALA A 4 -9.93 -34.63 26.40
CA ALA A 4 -10.04 -33.84 25.16
C ALA A 4 -9.77 -34.64 23.86
N VAL A 5 -9.11 -35.80 23.94
CA VAL A 5 -8.62 -36.52 22.74
C VAL A 5 -9.70 -37.39 22.09
N THR A 6 -10.68 -37.89 22.85
CA THR A 6 -11.66 -38.87 22.37
C THR A 6 -12.69 -38.30 21.39
N VAL A 7 -13.00 -37.00 21.46
CA VAL A 7 -14.07 -36.38 20.66
C VAL A 7 -13.69 -36.19 19.19
N LEU A 8 -12.39 -36.06 18.87
CA LEU A 8 -11.92 -35.85 17.50
C LEU A 8 -12.04 -37.08 16.59
N ALA A 9 -12.08 -38.29 17.16
CA ALA A 9 -12.17 -39.52 16.37
C ALA A 9 -13.58 -39.77 15.78
N SER A 10 -14.64 -39.26 16.43
CA SER A 10 -16.02 -39.56 16.03
C SER A 10 -16.51 -38.85 14.75
N ILE A 11 -15.82 -37.82 14.29
CA ILE A 11 -16.23 -37.05 13.09
C ILE A 11 -15.68 -37.67 11.79
N LEU A 12 -14.56 -38.38 11.85
CA LEU A 12 -13.88 -38.93 10.66
C LEU A 12 -14.50 -40.24 10.12
N PHE A 13 -15.36 -40.91 10.88
CA PHE A 13 -15.93 -42.20 10.46
C PHE A 13 -17.17 -42.10 9.56
N ALA A 14 -17.83 -40.93 9.50
CA ALA A 14 -19.09 -40.74 8.77
C ALA A 14 -18.93 -40.55 7.25
N CYS A 15 -17.72 -40.28 6.75
CA CYS A 15 -17.45 -40.02 5.34
C CYS A 15 -16.80 -41.23 4.64
N SER A 16 -17.31 -42.44 4.88
CA SER A 16 -16.89 -43.64 4.15
C SER A 16 -17.42 -43.58 2.72
N VAL A 17 -16.62 -42.99 1.81
CA VAL A 17 -16.93 -42.91 0.38
C VAL A 17 -16.94 -44.32 -0.19
N THR A 18 -18.13 -44.81 -0.56
CA THR A 18 -18.28 -46.05 -1.32
C THR A 18 -17.63 -45.86 -2.70
N THR A 19 -16.40 -46.33 -2.84
CA THR A 19 -15.71 -46.40 -4.14
C THR A 19 -16.37 -47.48 -4.98
N ALA A 20 -17.39 -47.11 -5.76
CA ALA A 20 -17.96 -47.98 -6.77
C ALA A 20 -16.88 -48.33 -7.80
N THR A 21 -16.69 -49.64 -8.03
CA THR A 21 -15.75 -50.13 -9.04
C THR A 21 -16.19 -49.66 -10.43
N PRO A 22 -15.28 -49.12 -11.27
CA PRO A 22 -15.65 -48.68 -12.61
C PRO A 22 -16.01 -49.90 -13.47
N VAL A 23 -17.30 -50.01 -13.80
CA VAL A 23 -17.79 -51.04 -14.72
C VAL A 23 -17.36 -50.66 -16.14
N ASN A 24 -16.64 -51.57 -16.80
CA ASN A 24 -16.17 -51.39 -18.17
C ASN A 24 -17.38 -51.27 -19.12
N PRO A 25 -17.57 -50.16 -19.85
CA PRO A 25 -18.75 -49.96 -20.70
C PRO A 25 -18.67 -50.81 -21.97
N SER A 26 -19.12 -52.06 -21.88
CA SER A 26 -19.36 -52.88 -23.07
C SER A 26 -20.66 -52.43 -23.76
N ALA A 27 -20.59 -52.31 -25.08
CA ALA A 27 -21.59 -51.67 -25.94
C ALA A 27 -23.04 -52.15 -25.72
N THR A 28 -24.01 -51.22 -25.81
CA THR A 28 -25.38 -51.48 -26.30
C THR A 28 -26.08 -50.16 -26.69
N THR A 29 -26.38 -50.06 -27.99
CA THR A 29 -27.54 -49.40 -28.63
C THR A 29 -27.75 -47.88 -28.55
N SER A 30 -27.88 -47.29 -29.74
CA SER A 30 -28.36 -45.92 -29.98
C SER A 30 -29.77 -45.70 -29.40
N ALA A 31 -29.90 -44.74 -28.50
CA ALA A 31 -31.16 -44.11 -28.17
C ALA A 31 -31.06 -42.64 -28.61
N GLU A 32 -31.84 -42.28 -29.63
CA GLU A 32 -31.86 -40.94 -30.23
C GLU A 32 -32.53 -39.93 -29.28
N SER A 33 -31.77 -39.46 -28.29
CA SER A 33 -32.17 -38.35 -27.45
C SER A 33 -31.63 -37.06 -28.05
N SER A 34 -32.52 -36.25 -28.62
CA SER A 34 -32.21 -34.87 -29.05
C SER A 34 -31.97 -33.97 -27.83
N ILE A 35 -30.90 -34.25 -27.09
CA ILE A 35 -30.32 -33.31 -26.13
C ILE A 35 -29.87 -32.12 -26.97
N SER A 36 -30.66 -31.05 -26.93
CA SER A 36 -30.22 -29.74 -27.41
C SER A 36 -29.06 -29.34 -26.53
N THR A 37 -27.85 -29.64 -26.99
CA THR A 37 -26.60 -29.20 -26.37
C THR A 37 -26.59 -27.68 -26.49
N VAL A 38 -27.14 -27.02 -25.46
CA VAL A 38 -26.92 -25.60 -25.25
C VAL A 38 -25.44 -25.45 -24.93
N THR A 39 -24.66 -25.25 -25.99
CA THR A 39 -23.26 -24.86 -25.91
C THR A 39 -23.20 -23.71 -24.91
N PRO A 40 -22.39 -23.77 -23.84
CA PRO A 40 -22.23 -22.64 -22.96
C PRO A 40 -21.72 -21.48 -23.82
N SER A 41 -22.61 -20.52 -24.08
CA SER A 41 -22.33 -19.38 -24.94
C SER A 41 -21.04 -18.75 -24.43
N ALA A 42 -20.02 -18.66 -25.30
CA ALA A 42 -18.78 -17.98 -24.97
C ALA A 42 -19.18 -16.58 -24.50
N GLN A 43 -19.01 -16.31 -23.19
CA GLN A 43 -19.52 -15.08 -22.60
C GLN A 43 -18.83 -13.90 -23.28
N THR A 44 -19.53 -13.27 -24.21
CA THR A 44 -19.06 -12.07 -24.89
C THR A 44 -18.99 -10.97 -23.85
N ILE A 45 -17.80 -10.80 -23.27
CA ILE A 45 -17.49 -9.69 -22.39
C ILE A 45 -17.79 -8.41 -23.19
N PRO A 46 -18.67 -7.52 -22.69
CA PRO A 46 -19.09 -6.36 -23.47
C PRO A 46 -17.87 -5.48 -23.75
N SER A 47 -17.57 -5.28 -25.03
CA SER A 47 -16.53 -4.33 -25.46
C SER A 47 -16.96 -2.93 -25.07
N ILE A 48 -16.13 -2.25 -24.28
CA ILE A 48 -16.40 -0.90 -23.77
C ILE A 48 -15.92 0.11 -24.80
N ASP A 49 -16.86 0.86 -25.37
CA ASP A 49 -16.55 2.02 -26.21
C ASP A 49 -16.27 3.25 -25.33
N PHE A 50 -15.00 3.54 -25.10
CA PHE A 50 -14.56 4.66 -24.26
C PHE A 50 -14.89 6.04 -24.86
N SER A 51 -15.21 6.12 -26.15
CA SER A 51 -15.63 7.38 -26.81
C SER A 51 -17.05 7.81 -26.41
N LYS A 52 -17.90 6.86 -26.02
CA LYS A 52 -19.32 7.09 -25.65
C LYS A 52 -19.55 7.32 -24.15
N LEU A 53 -18.50 7.46 -23.35
CA LEU A 53 -18.62 7.67 -21.90
C LEU A 53 -19.28 9.01 -21.56
N SER A 54 -20.19 9.01 -20.59
CA SER A 54 -20.79 10.25 -20.11
C SER A 54 -19.82 11.05 -19.22
N ASN A 55 -20.10 12.34 -19.04
CA ASN A 55 -19.38 13.21 -18.09
C ASN A 55 -19.33 12.62 -16.66
N LYS A 56 -20.33 11.83 -16.25
CA LYS A 56 -20.36 11.17 -14.94
C LYS A 56 -19.34 10.03 -14.86
N ASP A 57 -19.14 9.30 -15.96
CA ASP A 57 -18.23 8.15 -16.03
C ASP A 57 -16.78 8.64 -16.14
N MET A 58 -16.53 9.63 -16.99
CA MET A 58 -15.25 10.37 -17.04
C MET A 58 -14.89 10.97 -15.66
N GLY A 59 -15.88 11.50 -14.93
CA GLY A 59 -15.70 11.98 -13.56
C GLY A 59 -15.33 10.88 -12.56
N LEU A 60 -15.82 9.66 -12.75
CA LEU A 60 -15.49 8.49 -11.93
C LEU A 60 -14.10 7.93 -12.25
N ILE A 61 -13.73 7.83 -13.53
CA ILE A 61 -12.40 7.41 -13.97
C ILE A 61 -11.34 8.41 -13.47
N ARG A 62 -11.63 9.72 -13.47
CA ARG A 62 -10.75 10.74 -12.86
C ARG A 62 -10.58 10.54 -11.35
N LYS A 63 -11.62 10.14 -10.62
CA LYS A 63 -11.53 9.81 -9.18
C LYS A 63 -10.68 8.56 -8.96
N TYR A 64 -10.89 7.52 -9.76
CA TYR A 64 -10.09 6.30 -9.75
C TYR A 64 -8.61 6.59 -10.03
N ALA A 65 -8.27 7.33 -11.09
CA ALA A 65 -6.89 7.67 -11.45
C ALA A 65 -6.14 8.39 -10.32
N LYS A 66 -6.79 9.36 -9.67
CA LYS A 66 -6.23 10.07 -8.50
C LYS A 66 -6.03 9.14 -7.31
N MET A 67 -7.01 8.28 -7.03
CA MET A 67 -6.95 7.35 -5.90
C MET A 67 -5.92 6.24 -6.13
N LYS A 68 -5.77 5.71 -7.36
CA LYS A 68 -4.79 4.69 -7.72
C LYS A 68 -3.35 5.18 -7.50
N LYS A 69 -3.05 6.42 -7.89
CA LYS A 69 -1.73 7.02 -7.61
C LYS A 69 -1.46 7.08 -6.10
N GLY A 70 -2.42 7.65 -5.33
CA GLY A 70 -2.31 7.70 -3.88
C GLY A 70 -2.26 6.33 -3.20
N TYR A 71 -2.92 5.32 -3.78
CA TYR A 71 -2.89 3.94 -3.32
C TYR A 71 -1.48 3.36 -3.40
N GLY A 72 -0.82 3.45 -4.56
CA GLY A 72 0.53 2.91 -4.74
C GLY A 72 1.57 3.56 -3.81
N ASP A 73 1.46 4.86 -3.56
CA ASP A 73 2.35 5.57 -2.63
C ASP A 73 2.07 5.20 -1.16
N ALA A 74 0.79 5.05 -0.80
CA ALA A 74 0.39 4.62 0.53
C ALA A 74 0.76 3.15 0.81
N GLU A 75 0.55 2.25 -0.15
CA GLU A 75 0.87 0.82 -0.06
C GLU A 75 2.37 0.59 0.12
N LYS A 76 3.22 1.23 -0.69
CA LYS A 76 4.68 1.20 -0.52
C LYS A 76 5.09 1.62 0.90
N THR A 77 4.47 2.69 1.41
CA THR A 77 4.75 3.21 2.75
C THR A 77 4.26 2.24 3.84
N HIS A 78 3.07 1.64 3.69
CA HIS A 78 2.54 0.64 4.60
C HIS A 78 3.44 -0.61 4.66
N ASN A 79 3.83 -1.12 3.50
CA ASN A 79 4.67 -2.32 3.38
C ASN A 79 6.07 -2.06 3.94
N SER A 80 6.67 -0.89 3.66
CA SER A 80 7.95 -0.48 4.28
C SER A 80 7.86 -0.43 5.81
N LEU A 81 6.77 0.13 6.35
CA LEU A 81 6.54 0.21 7.79
C LEU A 81 6.28 -1.17 8.43
N GLN A 82 5.57 -2.05 7.73
CA GLN A 82 5.35 -3.44 8.14
C GLN A 82 6.66 -4.23 8.18
N LEU A 83 7.52 -4.11 7.16
CA LEU A 83 8.83 -4.75 7.12
C LEU A 83 9.73 -4.26 8.27
N LYS A 84 9.77 -2.94 8.52
CA LYS A 84 10.47 -2.37 9.68
C LYS A 84 9.96 -2.94 11.00
N ARG A 85 8.64 -3.03 11.18
CA ARG A 85 8.03 -3.63 12.38
C ARG A 85 8.38 -5.11 12.56
N LEU A 86 8.41 -5.89 11.47
CA LEU A 86 8.77 -7.31 11.51
C LEU A 86 10.25 -7.51 11.88
N SER A 87 11.17 -6.78 11.24
CA SER A 87 12.60 -6.81 11.58
C SER A 87 12.84 -6.40 13.05
N GLN A 88 12.17 -5.35 13.51
CA GLN A 88 12.20 -4.93 14.92
C GLN A 88 11.68 -6.01 15.88
N GLN A 89 10.61 -6.71 15.50
CA GLN A 89 10.04 -7.81 16.28
C GLN A 89 10.99 -9.01 16.38
N GLU A 90 11.75 -9.31 15.33
CA GLU A 90 12.81 -10.33 15.34
C GLU A 90 14.01 -9.94 16.21
N LEU A 91 14.43 -8.66 16.17
CA LEU A 91 15.48 -8.13 17.05
C LEU A 91 15.09 -8.28 18.53
N VAL A 92 13.91 -7.78 18.92
CA VAL A 92 13.38 -7.92 20.29
C VAL A 92 13.31 -9.40 20.71
N LYS A 93 12.83 -10.28 19.82
CA LYS A 93 12.78 -11.74 20.08
C LYS A 93 14.17 -12.36 20.27
N ARG A 94 15.21 -11.84 19.62
CA ARG A 94 16.60 -12.28 19.80
C ARG A 94 17.13 -11.80 21.16
N LEU A 95 16.98 -10.51 21.47
CA LEU A 95 17.42 -9.92 22.73
C LEU A 95 16.78 -10.60 23.95
N ILE A 96 15.49 -10.96 23.89
CA ILE A 96 14.82 -11.74 24.95
C ILE A 96 15.51 -13.09 25.18
N LYS A 97 15.82 -13.84 24.12
CA LYS A 97 16.52 -15.13 24.25
C LYS A 97 17.93 -15.00 24.81
N GLU A 98 18.64 -13.95 24.41
CA GLU A 98 19.98 -13.65 24.94
C GLU A 98 19.91 -13.27 26.42
N TYR A 99 18.90 -12.51 26.83
CA TYR A 99 18.64 -12.15 28.22
C TYR A 99 18.29 -13.38 29.07
N GLU A 100 17.37 -14.24 28.61
CA GLU A 100 17.01 -15.51 29.27
C GLU A 100 18.23 -16.41 29.46
N LYS A 101 19.06 -16.57 28.41
CA LYS A 101 20.31 -17.34 28.48
C LYS A 101 21.29 -16.74 29.49
N LEU A 102 21.53 -15.44 29.43
CA LEU A 102 22.46 -14.75 30.31
C LEU A 102 22.00 -14.78 31.78
N MET A 103 20.69 -14.70 32.02
CA MET A 103 20.08 -14.82 33.35
C MET A 103 20.27 -16.23 33.93
N SER A 104 20.13 -17.28 33.11
CA SER A 104 20.44 -18.66 33.49
C SER A 104 21.94 -18.85 33.82
N GLU A 105 22.83 -18.31 33.00
CA GLU A 105 24.28 -18.34 33.26
C GLU A 105 24.64 -17.59 34.56
N PHE A 106 24.03 -16.44 34.82
CA PHE A 106 24.20 -15.66 36.05
C PHE A 106 23.81 -16.46 37.31
N GLN A 107 22.66 -17.14 37.29
CA GLN A 107 22.17 -17.92 38.42
C GLN A 107 23.08 -19.12 38.75
N ASN A 108 23.63 -19.77 37.73
CA ASN A 108 24.52 -20.92 37.87
C ASN A 108 26.00 -20.55 38.12
N SER A 109 26.34 -19.25 38.07
CA SER A 109 27.71 -18.75 38.16
C SER A 109 28.14 -18.41 39.59
N LYS A 110 29.35 -18.85 39.98
CA LYS A 110 30.04 -18.33 41.17
C LYS A 110 30.47 -16.87 41.03
N ASN A 111 30.57 -16.35 39.80
CA ASN A 111 31.21 -15.07 39.48
C ASN A 111 30.15 -13.99 39.11
N ARG A 112 29.17 -13.80 39.98
CA ARG A 112 27.92 -13.05 39.73
C ARG A 112 28.12 -11.60 39.25
N SER A 113 29.09 -10.88 39.79
CA SER A 113 29.31 -9.44 39.51
C SER A 113 29.59 -9.12 38.04
N LYS A 114 30.32 -10.00 37.32
CA LYS A 114 30.60 -9.81 35.88
C LYS A 114 29.34 -9.88 35.04
N TYR A 115 28.41 -10.75 35.41
CA TYR A 115 27.18 -11.00 34.69
C TYR A 115 26.12 -9.91 34.96
N SER A 116 26.06 -9.36 36.19
CA SER A 116 25.03 -8.36 36.53
C SER A 116 25.14 -7.08 35.69
N LYS A 117 26.35 -6.59 35.40
CA LYS A 117 26.54 -5.42 34.53
C LYS A 117 25.99 -5.68 33.11
N LYS A 118 26.36 -6.81 32.51
CA LYS A 118 25.92 -7.19 31.16
C LYS A 118 24.39 -7.45 31.11
N LEU A 119 23.82 -7.99 32.17
CA LEU A 119 22.38 -8.21 32.29
C LEU A 119 21.60 -6.88 32.30
N GLU A 120 22.10 -5.86 33.02
CA GLU A 120 21.47 -4.54 33.07
C GLU A 120 21.64 -3.77 31.75
N GLU A 121 22.81 -3.85 31.11
CA GLU A 121 23.06 -3.32 29.75
C GLU A 121 22.05 -3.90 28.74
N LEU A 122 21.91 -5.23 28.70
CA LEU A 122 21.00 -5.91 27.78
C LEU A 122 19.51 -5.64 28.10
N LYS A 123 19.17 -5.43 29.37
CA LYS A 123 17.82 -5.02 29.78
C LYS A 123 17.47 -3.62 29.27
N GLN A 124 18.39 -2.66 29.38
CA GLN A 124 18.19 -1.29 28.87
C GLN A 124 18.03 -1.29 27.34
N GLU A 125 18.86 -2.07 26.62
CA GLU A 125 18.71 -2.27 25.18
C GLU A 125 17.34 -2.86 24.83
N LEU A 126 16.90 -3.91 25.55
CA LEU A 126 15.60 -4.53 25.33
C LEU A 126 14.42 -3.57 25.57
N GLU A 127 14.48 -2.74 26.62
CA GLU A 127 13.47 -1.71 26.90
C GLU A 127 13.41 -0.66 25.78
N GLN A 128 14.57 -0.21 25.27
CA GLN A 128 14.66 0.71 24.14
C GLN A 128 14.07 0.10 22.86
N GLU A 129 14.45 -1.13 22.51
CA GLU A 129 13.98 -1.78 21.28
C GLU A 129 12.49 -2.19 21.34
N GLN A 130 11.94 -2.45 22.53
CA GLN A 130 10.49 -2.57 22.73
C GLN A 130 9.76 -1.23 22.53
N LYS A 131 10.32 -0.12 23.01
CA LYS A 131 9.77 1.23 22.77
C LYS A 131 9.75 1.58 21.28
N THR A 132 10.81 1.24 20.54
CA THR A 132 10.87 1.35 19.08
C THR A 132 9.77 0.52 18.41
N LEU A 133 9.59 -0.74 18.82
CA LEU A 133 8.52 -1.62 18.30
C LEU A 133 7.12 -1.07 18.56
N TYR A 134 6.88 -0.50 19.75
CA TYR A 134 5.62 0.14 20.11
C TYR A 134 5.32 1.34 19.19
N GLU A 135 6.28 2.25 18.99
CA GLU A 135 6.09 3.42 18.12
C GLU A 135 5.92 3.03 16.64
N LEU A 136 6.60 1.98 16.14
CA LEU A 136 6.34 1.44 14.80
C LEU A 136 4.92 0.88 14.68
N THR A 137 4.45 0.15 15.69
CA THR A 137 3.09 -0.44 15.71
C THR A 137 2.01 0.65 15.77
N LYS A 138 2.21 1.68 16.60
CA LYS A 138 1.36 2.88 16.70
C LYS A 138 1.30 3.64 15.38
N LYS A 139 2.45 3.87 14.74
CA LYS A 139 2.52 4.46 13.38
C LYS A 139 1.75 3.60 12.37
N GLN A 140 1.91 2.27 12.38
CA GLN A 140 1.21 1.38 11.43
C GLN A 140 -0.31 1.43 11.61
N ARG A 141 -0.80 1.45 12.86
CA ARG A 141 -2.23 1.59 13.18
C ARG A 141 -2.79 2.94 12.73
N ASN A 142 -2.03 4.02 12.95
CA ASN A 142 -2.46 5.38 12.63
C ASN A 142 -2.29 5.75 11.14
N PHE A 143 -1.58 4.93 10.36
CA PHE A 143 -1.30 5.19 8.94
C PHE A 143 -2.57 5.21 8.04
N GLY A 144 -3.73 4.76 8.55
CA GLY A 144 -5.02 4.96 7.88
C GLY A 144 -5.24 4.14 6.59
N PHE A 145 -4.27 3.33 6.17
CA PHE A 145 -4.30 2.57 4.91
C PHE A 145 -5.55 1.72 4.73
N PHE A 146 -6.06 1.05 5.78
CA PHE A 146 -7.33 0.31 5.69
C PHE A 146 -8.52 1.19 5.27
N GLY A 147 -8.62 2.40 5.82
CA GLY A 147 -9.66 3.36 5.46
C GLY A 147 -9.47 3.93 4.05
N PHE A 148 -8.22 4.05 3.59
CA PHE A 148 -7.88 4.44 2.22
C PHE A 148 -8.24 3.33 1.22
N ASN A 149 -7.77 2.10 1.46
CA ASN A 149 -8.05 0.91 0.65
C ASN A 149 -9.57 0.68 0.49
N TRP A 150 -10.33 0.75 1.58
CA TRP A 150 -11.79 0.66 1.56
C TRP A 150 -12.46 1.75 0.68
N ARG A 151 -11.91 2.97 0.66
CA ARG A 151 -12.39 4.05 -0.24
C ARG A 151 -12.01 3.79 -1.69
N PHE A 152 -10.84 3.20 -1.95
CA PHE A 152 -10.39 2.85 -3.29
C PHE A 152 -11.22 1.72 -3.90
N GLY A 153 -11.39 0.58 -3.19
CA GLY A 153 -12.24 -0.53 -3.65
C GLY A 153 -13.70 -0.15 -3.87
N LYS A 154 -14.22 0.86 -3.15
CA LYS A 154 -15.54 1.45 -3.45
C LYS A 154 -15.61 2.17 -4.80
N ILE A 155 -14.52 2.83 -5.22
CA ILE A 155 -14.44 3.50 -6.52
C ILE A 155 -14.33 2.45 -7.63
N GLU A 156 -13.49 1.42 -7.46
CA GLU A 156 -13.38 0.29 -8.38
C GLU A 156 -14.74 -0.39 -8.58
N LEU A 157 -15.44 -0.76 -7.49
CA LEU A 157 -16.75 -1.39 -7.58
C LEU A 157 -17.80 -0.50 -8.26
N GLN A 158 -17.74 0.82 -8.07
CA GLN A 158 -18.60 1.76 -8.80
C GLN A 158 -18.26 1.81 -10.29
N LEU A 159 -16.98 1.78 -10.64
CA LEU A 159 -16.50 1.84 -12.01
C LEU A 159 -16.93 0.59 -12.78
N ILE A 160 -16.67 -0.59 -12.22
CA ILE A 160 -17.07 -1.88 -12.80
C ILE A 160 -18.59 -1.91 -13.03
N LYS A 161 -19.38 -1.53 -12.01
CA LYS A 161 -20.85 -1.52 -12.11
C LYS A 161 -21.41 -0.54 -13.13
N ARG A 162 -20.62 0.47 -13.53
CA ARG A 162 -20.98 1.42 -14.58
C ARG A 162 -20.59 0.92 -15.97
N LEU A 163 -19.41 0.33 -16.12
CA LEU A 163 -18.87 -0.08 -17.41
C LEU A 163 -19.37 -1.46 -17.86
N PHE A 164 -19.52 -2.42 -16.94
CA PHE A 164 -20.00 -3.79 -17.21
C PHE A 164 -21.45 -4.03 -16.75
N GLY A 165 -22.10 -3.02 -16.18
CA GLY A 165 -23.46 -3.12 -15.64
C GLY A 165 -23.55 -3.79 -14.26
N LYS A 166 -24.78 -4.07 -13.81
CA LYS A 166 -25.03 -4.57 -12.44
C LYS A 166 -24.84 -6.09 -12.29
N ASN A 167 -25.03 -6.85 -13.37
CA ASN A 167 -25.02 -8.31 -13.37
C ASN A 167 -23.60 -8.81 -13.62
N LEU A 168 -22.77 -8.74 -12.57
CA LEU A 168 -21.40 -9.21 -12.59
C LEU A 168 -21.37 -10.71 -12.29
N TYR A 169 -20.87 -11.51 -13.23
CA TYR A 169 -20.75 -12.97 -13.08
C TYR A 169 -19.41 -13.40 -12.49
N GLN A 170 -18.48 -12.45 -12.32
CA GLN A 170 -17.13 -12.64 -11.79
C GLN A 170 -16.82 -11.63 -10.68
N THR A 171 -15.69 -11.82 -10.00
CA THR A 171 -15.22 -10.92 -8.93
C THR A 171 -14.90 -9.52 -9.46
N ALA A 172 -14.91 -8.53 -8.56
CA ALA A 172 -14.48 -7.17 -8.91
C ALA A 172 -13.02 -7.13 -9.41
N SER A 173 -12.14 -7.97 -8.87
CA SER A 173 -10.74 -8.06 -9.30
C SER A 173 -10.60 -8.46 -10.77
N TYR A 174 -11.39 -9.44 -11.24
CA TYR A 174 -11.38 -9.89 -12.63
C TYR A 174 -11.73 -8.75 -13.62
N TYR A 175 -12.78 -7.98 -13.33
CA TYR A 175 -13.16 -6.86 -14.18
C TYR A 175 -12.19 -5.67 -14.09
N MET A 176 -11.51 -5.46 -12.95
CA MET A 176 -10.43 -4.47 -12.87
C MET A 176 -9.21 -4.90 -13.67
N GLU A 177 -8.78 -6.16 -13.56
CA GLU A 177 -7.66 -6.70 -14.34
C GLU A 177 -7.90 -6.58 -15.85
N LEU A 178 -9.13 -6.86 -16.30
CA LEU A 178 -9.56 -6.63 -17.67
C LEU A 178 -9.50 -5.14 -18.10
N LEU A 179 -9.98 -4.22 -17.25
CA LEU A 179 -9.87 -2.78 -17.53
C LEU A 179 -8.40 -2.33 -17.58
N GLU A 180 -7.58 -2.78 -16.63
CA GLU A 180 -6.17 -2.42 -16.54
C GLU A 180 -5.30 -3.06 -17.63
N SER A 181 -5.81 -4.11 -18.28
CA SER A 181 -5.22 -4.70 -19.50
C SER A 181 -5.64 -3.97 -20.79
N ASN A 182 -6.66 -3.10 -20.74
CA ASN A 182 -7.15 -2.36 -21.90
C ASN A 182 -6.35 -1.06 -22.09
N SER A 183 -5.72 -0.90 -23.26
CA SER A 183 -4.84 0.23 -23.58
C SER A 183 -5.56 1.59 -23.55
N GLU A 184 -6.78 1.68 -24.09
CA GLU A 184 -7.58 2.91 -24.08
C GLU A 184 -7.92 3.35 -22.66
N PHE A 185 -8.30 2.41 -21.79
CA PHE A 185 -8.55 2.69 -20.38
C PHE A 185 -7.28 3.16 -19.65
N VAL A 186 -6.15 2.49 -19.86
CA VAL A 186 -4.86 2.87 -19.26
C VAL A 186 -4.43 4.28 -19.70
N GLU A 187 -4.53 4.60 -21.00
CA GLU A 187 -4.24 5.94 -21.51
C GLU A 187 -5.17 6.99 -20.89
N LEU A 188 -6.47 6.71 -20.83
CA LEU A 188 -7.48 7.59 -20.26
C LEU A 188 -7.23 7.86 -18.76
N VAL A 189 -6.87 6.83 -17.99
CA VAL A 189 -6.48 6.93 -16.58
C VAL A 189 -5.23 7.79 -16.41
N ASN A 190 -4.20 7.56 -17.22
CA ASN A 190 -2.95 8.34 -17.17
C ASN A 190 -3.21 9.83 -17.49
N ARG A 191 -3.99 10.12 -18.54
CA ARG A 191 -4.39 11.48 -18.96
C ARG A 191 -5.25 12.20 -17.92
N LEU A 192 -6.15 11.50 -17.24
CA LEU A 192 -7.01 12.07 -16.19
C LEU A 192 -6.30 12.20 -14.83
N GLY A 193 -5.27 11.39 -14.57
CA GLY A 193 -4.41 11.46 -13.39
C GLY A 193 -3.41 12.61 -13.44
N SER A 194 -2.77 12.85 -14.58
CA SER A 194 -1.75 13.89 -14.77
C SER A 194 -2.33 15.32 -14.80
N SER A 195 -3.55 15.49 -15.29
CA SER A 195 -4.21 16.78 -15.55
C SER A 195 -4.66 17.58 -14.30
N THR A 196 -3.97 17.45 -13.16
CA THR A 196 -4.22 18.23 -11.94
C THR A 196 -3.02 19.07 -11.47
N SER A 197 -1.86 19.06 -12.15
CA SER A 197 -0.64 19.72 -11.66
C SER A 197 -0.40 21.17 -12.14
N SER A 198 -1.18 21.70 -13.08
CA SER A 198 -0.85 22.96 -13.78
C SER A 198 -1.67 24.20 -13.39
N LYS A 199 -2.55 24.12 -12.37
CA LYS A 199 -3.35 25.27 -11.89
C LYS A 199 -2.81 25.90 -10.60
N GLN A 200 -1.50 26.16 -10.56
CA GLN A 200 -0.91 27.12 -9.62
C GLN A 200 0.41 27.68 -10.18
N LEU A 201 0.32 28.40 -11.30
CA LEU A 201 1.33 29.39 -11.68
C LEU A 201 0.62 30.73 -11.80
N GLY A 202 1.14 31.75 -11.11
CA GLY A 202 0.42 33.00 -10.89
C GLY A 202 0.19 33.80 -12.17
N SER A 203 -0.98 34.40 -12.29
CA SER A 203 -1.20 35.49 -13.24
C SER A 203 -0.45 36.73 -12.75
N GLN A 204 0.73 36.98 -13.31
CA GLN A 204 1.29 38.33 -13.32
C GLN A 204 1.51 38.76 -14.77
N GLN A 205 0.45 39.33 -15.33
CA GLN A 205 0.40 39.82 -16.70
C GLN A 205 1.04 41.20 -16.76
N GLY A 206 2.34 41.25 -17.00
CA GLY A 206 3.10 42.48 -17.24
C GLY A 206 3.15 42.81 -18.74
N PHE A 207 2.20 43.59 -19.24
CA PHE A 207 2.37 44.29 -20.51
C PHE A 207 3.28 45.50 -20.31
N THR A 208 4.42 45.57 -20.99
CA THR A 208 5.01 46.84 -21.44
C THR A 208 5.89 46.61 -22.67
N SER A 209 5.56 47.32 -23.77
CA SER A 209 6.42 47.45 -24.95
C SER A 209 7.72 48.20 -24.61
N GLY A 210 8.85 47.80 -25.19
CA GLY A 210 10.16 48.39 -24.95
C GLY A 210 10.90 48.75 -26.24
N THR A 211 10.91 50.03 -26.58
CA THR A 211 11.54 50.63 -27.76
C THR A 211 13.08 50.55 -27.73
N GLN A 212 13.71 50.44 -28.91
CA GLN A 212 15.17 50.56 -29.08
C GLN A 212 15.65 52.01 -28.90
N SER A 213 16.64 52.23 -28.01
CA SER A 213 17.51 53.42 -27.96
C SER A 213 18.69 53.03 -27.03
N SER A 214 19.90 52.80 -27.53
CA SER A 214 20.94 53.77 -27.95
C SER A 214 21.93 54.10 -26.81
N GLN A 215 23.22 54.08 -27.16
CA GLN A 215 24.42 54.51 -26.41
C GLN A 215 24.86 53.60 -25.24
N HIS A 216 26.04 52.97 -25.24
CA HIS A 216 27.44 53.49 -25.26
C HIS A 216 27.75 54.40 -24.07
N TYR A 217 28.48 53.91 -23.05
CA TYR A 217 29.88 54.29 -22.77
C TYR A 217 30.50 53.51 -21.57
N GLU A 218 31.81 53.61 -21.50
CA GLU A 218 32.85 53.05 -20.60
C GLU A 218 32.54 52.68 -19.13
N SER A 219 33.21 51.61 -18.67
CA SER A 219 33.79 51.50 -17.31
C SER A 219 35.17 52.16 -17.31
N PRO A 220 35.70 52.75 -16.21
CA PRO A 220 36.33 51.93 -15.15
C PRO A 220 36.40 52.55 -13.71
N SER A 221 37.02 51.80 -12.79
CA SER A 221 37.56 52.20 -11.47
C SER A 221 36.56 52.61 -10.37
N SER A 222 36.52 52.01 -9.16
CA SER A 222 37.58 51.71 -8.17
C SER A 222 38.01 52.92 -7.32
N SER A 223 37.57 52.99 -6.06
CA SER A 223 38.46 53.09 -4.89
C SER A 223 37.73 52.84 -3.55
N SER A 224 38.55 52.67 -2.50
CA SER A 224 38.34 52.72 -1.04
C SER A 224 37.24 53.71 -0.51
N GLU A 225 36.76 53.67 0.75
CA GLU A 225 37.47 53.30 1.99
C GLU A 225 36.55 53.02 3.20
N THR A 226 36.94 52.01 3.96
CA THR A 226 36.85 51.78 5.41
C THR A 226 36.43 52.92 6.35
N SER A 227 35.47 52.65 7.26
CA SER A 227 35.60 52.96 8.69
C SER A 227 34.59 52.25 9.58
N ALA A 228 34.99 51.99 10.83
CA ALA A 228 34.23 51.25 11.85
C ALA A 228 33.40 52.18 12.75
N ILE A 229 32.52 51.61 13.59
CA ILE A 229 32.53 51.73 15.07
C ILE A 229 31.31 51.03 15.70
N GLN A 230 31.60 49.97 16.48
CA GLN A 230 31.08 49.59 17.81
C GLN A 230 29.56 49.62 18.15
N PRO A 231 29.00 48.52 18.71
CA PRO A 231 27.73 48.52 19.43
C PRO A 231 27.90 48.77 20.95
N THR A 232 26.94 49.45 21.58
CA THR A 232 26.88 49.69 23.03
C THR A 232 25.74 48.89 23.68
N GLN A 233 25.94 48.51 24.94
CA GLN A 233 24.97 47.88 25.86
C GLN A 233 23.77 48.85 26.13
N THR A 234 22.71 48.56 26.88
CA THR A 234 22.46 47.71 28.07
C THR A 234 20.91 47.49 28.16
N SER A 235 20.22 46.86 29.13
CA SER A 235 20.49 46.38 30.51
C SER A 235 19.70 45.10 30.81
N SER A 236 20.11 44.38 31.86
CA SER A 236 19.20 43.55 32.68
C SER A 236 18.74 44.34 33.90
N SER A 237 17.56 44.03 34.44
CA SER A 237 17.13 44.50 35.77
C SER A 237 16.37 43.41 36.53
N THR A 238 16.86 43.17 37.75
CA THR A 238 16.17 42.65 38.96
C THR A 238 15.43 41.31 38.86
#